data_AF-A0A1S8WNX3-F1
#
_entry.id   AF-A0A1S8WNX3-F1
#
_cell.length_a   1.000
_cell.length_b   1.000
_cell.length_c   1.000
_cell.angle_alpha   90.00
_cell.angle_beta   90.00
_cell.angle_gamma   90.00
#
_symmetry.space_group_name_H-M   'P 1'
#
loop_
_entity.id
_entity.type
_entity.pdbx_description
1 polymer ?
#
loop_
_entity_poly.entity_id
_entity_poly.type
_entity_poly.pdbx_seq_one_letter_code
_entity_poly.pdbx_strand_id
1 'polypeptide(L)'
;MTNTEIPHPCLLKDYKSEEMDPNTIFSGPCMSGSYAKKVFGTEYTKPSQLNKFRFKGTGNLAACKNLISMQFKTDNCTIPPCSFNNVFQPPVFGNFRAYAGFSYVLKYLFSSQSSGISRTKFDKAVEDFCTQTWDTVASKTPAKEQESVAKYCFDGVFVSTLLVNYGFTKDEEWERITFGDK
;
A
#
# COMPACT_ATOMS: atom_id res chain seq x y z
N MET A 1 10.42 -8.66 29.33
CA MET A 1 9.77 -7.94 28.21
C MET A 1 10.55 -8.31 26.95
N THR A 2 10.01 -9.17 26.09
CA THR A 2 10.66 -9.55 24.84
C THR A 2 10.28 -8.55 23.76
N ASN A 3 11.14 -7.56 23.51
CA ASN A 3 10.91 -6.59 22.45
C ASN A 3 11.13 -7.30 21.11
N THR A 4 10.06 -7.57 20.37
CA THR A 4 10.12 -8.37 19.14
C THR A 4 10.30 -7.46 17.93
N GLU A 5 11.36 -7.69 17.13
CA GLU A 5 11.51 -7.05 15.83
C GLU A 5 10.86 -7.93 14.75
N ILE A 6 9.87 -7.39 14.03
CA ILE A 6 9.14 -8.08 12.96
C ILE A 6 9.64 -7.55 11.61
N PRO A 7 10.20 -8.39 10.72
CA PRO A 7 10.56 -7.97 9.38
C PRO A 7 9.34 -7.51 8.57
N HIS A 8 9.43 -6.33 7.92
CA HIS A 8 8.35 -5.76 7.13
C HIS A 8 8.83 -5.43 5.70
N PRO A 9 8.37 -6.15 4.66
CA PRO A 9 8.91 -6.00 3.31
C PRO A 9 8.54 -4.70 2.62
N CYS A 10 7.41 -4.08 2.98
CA CYS A 10 6.98 -2.82 2.38
C CYS A 10 7.57 -1.56 3.04
N LEU A 11 8.47 -1.72 4.02
CA LEU A 11 9.21 -0.60 4.62
C LEU A 11 10.64 -0.63 4.07
N LEU A 12 11.22 0.55 3.90
CA LEU A 12 12.57 0.68 3.35
C LEU A 12 13.60 -0.08 4.19
N LYS A 13 14.63 -0.58 3.52
CA LYS A 13 15.67 -1.36 4.18
C LYS A 13 16.28 -0.56 5.34
N ASP A 14 16.44 -1.22 6.49
CA ASP A 14 16.99 -0.68 7.73
C ASP A 14 16.11 0.36 8.45
N TYR A 15 14.92 0.66 7.94
CA TYR A 15 13.91 1.41 8.71
C TYR A 15 13.57 0.65 10.00
N LYS A 16 13.45 1.38 11.11
CA LYS A 16 12.89 0.86 12.36
C LYS A 16 11.71 1.71 12.77
N SER A 17 10.56 1.09 12.98
CA SER A 17 9.42 1.81 13.53
C SER A 17 9.63 2.13 15.01
N GLU A 18 8.82 3.06 15.49
CA GLU A 18 8.56 3.17 16.92
C GLU A 18 7.97 1.88 17.49
N GLU A 19 8.10 1.75 18.81
CA GLU A 19 7.51 0.64 19.54
C GLU A 19 5.98 0.72 19.46
N MET A 20 5.35 -0.38 19.09
CA MET A 20 3.90 -0.47 18.87
C MET A 20 3.24 -1.40 19.88
N ASP A 21 2.03 -1.04 20.29
CA ASP A 21 1.12 -1.92 21.04
C ASP A 21 0.30 -2.76 20.04
N PRO A 22 0.46 -4.10 20.02
CA PRO A 22 -0.32 -4.99 19.16
C PRO A 22 -1.84 -4.78 19.27
N ASN A 23 -2.35 -4.41 20.45
CA ASN A 23 -3.79 -4.23 20.64
C ASN A 23 -4.35 -3.13 19.74
N THR A 24 -3.56 -2.11 19.40
CA THR A 24 -3.98 -1.04 18.48
C THR A 24 -4.24 -1.55 17.07
N ILE A 25 -3.51 -2.56 16.62
CA ILE A 25 -3.70 -3.18 15.32
C ILE A 25 -4.83 -4.21 15.39
N PHE A 26 -4.74 -5.16 16.34
CA PHE A 26 -5.63 -6.32 16.41
C PHE A 26 -7.05 -6.01 16.92
N SER A 27 -7.31 -4.81 17.45
CA SER A 27 -8.66 -4.37 17.83
C SER A 27 -9.49 -3.82 16.65
N GLY A 28 -8.88 -3.61 15.50
CA GLY A 28 -9.57 -3.07 14.32
C GLY A 28 -10.61 -4.05 13.74
N PRO A 29 -11.74 -3.54 13.20
CA PRO A 29 -12.78 -4.38 12.60
C PRO A 29 -12.30 -5.16 11.37
N CYS A 30 -11.19 -4.74 10.75
CA CYS A 30 -10.56 -5.45 9.64
C CYS A 30 -9.74 -6.67 10.07
N MET A 31 -9.43 -6.82 11.36
CA MET A 31 -8.57 -7.90 11.85
C MET A 31 -9.35 -9.13 12.27
N SER A 32 -10.49 -8.96 12.95
CA SER A 32 -11.27 -10.08 13.48
C SER A 32 -12.77 -9.83 13.37
N GLY A 33 -13.57 -10.88 13.56
CA GLY A 33 -15.02 -10.84 13.51
C GLY A 33 -15.60 -11.27 12.15
N SER A 34 -16.92 -11.20 12.07
CA SER A 34 -17.68 -11.59 10.87
C SER A 34 -17.33 -10.77 9.63
N TYR A 35 -16.98 -9.49 9.81
CA TYR A 35 -16.52 -8.62 8.72
C TYR A 35 -15.22 -9.14 8.10
N ALA A 36 -14.20 -9.42 8.93
CA ALA A 36 -12.92 -9.93 8.46
C ALA A 36 -13.06 -11.27 7.72
N LYS A 37 -13.85 -12.21 8.26
CA LYS A 37 -14.16 -13.48 7.58
C LYS A 37 -14.85 -13.26 6.23
N LYS A 38 -15.83 -12.36 6.17
CA LYS A 38 -16.59 -12.13 4.94
C LYS A 38 -15.74 -11.49 3.86
N VAL A 39 -14.94 -10.48 4.21
CA VAL A 39 -14.19 -9.67 3.24
C VAL A 39 -12.84 -10.29 2.90
N PHE A 40 -12.08 -10.74 3.92
CA PHE A 40 -10.72 -11.26 3.75
C PHE A 40 -10.65 -12.80 3.83
N GLY A 41 -11.73 -13.49 4.23
CA GLY A 41 -11.79 -14.95 4.35
C GLY A 41 -11.03 -15.54 5.54
N THR A 42 -10.40 -14.69 6.35
CA THR A 42 -9.64 -15.10 7.52
C THR A 42 -9.77 -14.04 8.61
N GLU A 43 -9.52 -14.47 9.84
CA GLU A 43 -9.28 -13.58 10.97
C GLU A 43 -7.79 -13.58 11.29
N TYR A 44 -7.31 -12.44 11.75
CA TYR A 44 -5.98 -12.25 12.29
C TYR A 44 -6.14 -11.86 13.75
N THR A 45 -5.79 -12.77 14.65
CA THR A 45 -5.84 -12.55 16.10
C THR A 45 -4.45 -12.27 16.65
N LYS A 46 -4.39 -11.49 17.73
CA LYS A 46 -3.13 -11.15 18.40
C LYS A 46 -2.45 -12.43 18.91
N PRO A 47 -1.19 -12.70 18.54
CA PRO A 47 -0.43 -13.78 19.16
C PRO A 47 -0.29 -13.55 20.67
N SER A 48 -0.53 -14.57 21.49
CA SER A 48 -0.59 -14.43 22.96
C SER A 48 0.69 -13.86 23.58
N GLN A 49 1.85 -14.14 22.98
CA GLN A 49 3.16 -13.69 23.47
C GLN A 49 3.60 -12.34 22.91
N LEU A 50 2.84 -11.76 21.97
CA LEU A 50 3.17 -10.48 21.36
C LEU A 50 2.65 -9.36 22.26
N ASN A 51 3.54 -8.75 23.05
CA ASN A 51 3.19 -7.69 24.00
C ASN A 51 3.58 -6.30 23.49
N LYS A 52 4.75 -6.20 22.86
CA LYS A 52 5.27 -5.01 22.19
C LYS A 52 6.16 -5.44 21.04
N PHE A 53 6.21 -4.66 19.99
CA PHE A 53 7.04 -4.96 18.83
C PHE A 53 7.44 -3.71 18.07
N ARG A 54 8.43 -3.87 17.20
CA ARG A 54 8.85 -2.89 16.21
C ARG A 54 8.89 -3.55 14.85
N PHE A 55 8.56 -2.81 13.80
CA PHE A 55 8.85 -3.25 12.44
C PHE A 55 10.27 -2.90 12.06
N LYS A 56 10.95 -3.84 11.39
CA LYS A 56 12.22 -3.64 10.71
C LYS A 56 12.03 -3.77 9.21
N GLY A 57 12.25 -2.69 8.49
CA GLY A 57 12.09 -2.67 7.04
C GLY A 57 13.16 -3.51 6.34
N THR A 58 12.74 -4.27 5.34
CA THR A 58 13.65 -5.12 4.55
C THR A 58 13.82 -4.65 3.11
N GLY A 59 12.97 -3.74 2.61
CA GLY A 59 12.98 -3.27 1.23
C GLY A 59 12.69 -4.37 0.19
N ASN A 60 12.08 -5.49 0.59
CA ASN A 60 11.80 -6.59 -0.32
C ASN A 60 10.49 -6.33 -1.10
N LEU A 61 10.62 -5.68 -2.26
CA LEU A 61 9.49 -5.30 -3.09
C LEU A 61 8.63 -6.49 -3.55
N ALA A 62 9.24 -7.62 -3.91
CA ALA A 62 8.50 -8.80 -4.34
C ALA A 62 7.62 -9.36 -3.22
N ALA A 63 8.18 -9.49 -2.01
CA ALA A 63 7.42 -9.91 -0.84
C ALA A 63 6.32 -8.90 -0.48
N CYS A 64 6.59 -7.59 -0.63
CA CYS A 64 5.59 -6.55 -0.39
C CYS A 64 4.40 -6.68 -1.36
N LYS A 65 4.69 -6.78 -2.67
CA LYS A 65 3.66 -6.98 -3.71
C LYS A 65 2.81 -8.20 -3.40
N ASN A 66 3.43 -9.33 -3.03
CA ASN A 66 2.71 -10.55 -2.67
C ASN A 66 1.76 -10.34 -1.49
N LEU A 67 2.22 -9.72 -0.39
CA LEU A 67 1.38 -9.47 0.79
C LEU A 67 0.17 -8.57 0.48
N ILE A 68 0.38 -7.54 -0.34
CA ILE A 68 -0.67 -6.61 -0.74
C ILE A 68 -1.67 -7.30 -1.68
N SER A 69 -1.18 -8.04 -2.68
CA SER A 69 -2.06 -8.77 -3.62
C SER A 69 -2.96 -9.78 -2.92
N MET A 70 -2.50 -10.42 -1.84
CA MET A 70 -3.32 -11.35 -1.04
C MET A 70 -4.56 -10.70 -0.41
N GLN A 71 -4.61 -9.37 -0.30
CA GLN A 71 -5.77 -8.66 0.26
C GLN A 71 -6.90 -8.48 -0.75
N PHE A 72 -6.65 -8.69 -2.05
CA PHE A 72 -7.60 -8.48 -3.14
C PHE A 72 -8.02 -9.83 -3.71
N LYS A 73 -9.24 -10.30 -3.38
CA LYS A 73 -9.74 -11.58 -3.92
C LYS A 73 -10.39 -11.38 -5.27
N THR A 74 -9.86 -12.03 -6.29
CA THR A 74 -10.38 -11.98 -7.66
C THR A 74 -10.87 -13.34 -8.16
N ASP A 75 -10.99 -14.31 -7.26
CA ASP A 75 -11.36 -15.70 -7.54
C ASP A 75 -12.86 -15.89 -7.83
N ASN A 76 -13.72 -14.99 -7.33
CA ASN A 76 -15.16 -15.06 -7.50
C ASN A 76 -15.74 -13.75 -8.06
N CYS A 77 -16.63 -13.88 -9.05
CA CYS A 77 -17.40 -12.76 -9.60
C CYS A 77 -18.79 -13.24 -10.08
N THR A 78 -19.81 -13.07 -9.23
CA THR A 78 -21.18 -13.48 -9.49
C THR A 78 -21.83 -12.65 -10.59
N ILE A 79 -21.53 -11.35 -10.63
CA ILE A 79 -22.03 -10.42 -11.65
C ILE A 79 -20.81 -9.75 -12.29
N PRO A 80 -20.35 -10.23 -13.45
CA PRO A 80 -19.21 -9.63 -14.15
C PRO A 80 -19.54 -8.31 -14.85
N PRO A 81 -18.56 -7.40 -15.00
CA PRO A 81 -17.21 -7.46 -14.45
C PRO A 81 -17.15 -7.10 -12.96
N CYS A 82 -16.13 -7.59 -12.26
CA CYS A 82 -15.85 -7.24 -10.87
C CYS A 82 -14.49 -6.56 -10.73
N SER A 83 -14.34 -5.77 -9.67
CA SER A 83 -13.01 -5.34 -9.21
C SER A 83 -12.37 -6.44 -8.35
N PHE A 84 -12.77 -6.53 -7.08
CA PHE A 84 -12.31 -7.56 -6.14
C PHE A 84 -13.39 -7.86 -5.09
N ASN A 85 -13.21 -8.94 -4.33
CA ASN A 85 -14.11 -9.43 -3.28
C ASN A 85 -15.57 -9.60 -3.75
N ASN A 86 -15.76 -10.09 -4.99
CA ASN A 86 -17.07 -10.31 -5.61
C ASN A 86 -17.93 -9.03 -5.73
N VAL A 87 -17.30 -7.88 -5.93
CA VAL A 87 -17.99 -6.59 -6.10
C VAL A 87 -18.06 -6.25 -7.59
N PHE A 88 -19.27 -6.17 -8.13
CA PHE A 88 -19.51 -5.70 -9.49
C PHE A 88 -18.94 -4.29 -9.68
N GLN A 89 -18.19 -4.09 -10.75
CA GLN A 89 -17.70 -2.80 -11.17
C GLN A 89 -17.66 -2.76 -12.71
N PRO A 90 -18.28 -1.75 -13.36
CA PRO A 90 -18.18 -1.60 -14.80
C PRO A 90 -16.72 -1.30 -15.25
N PRO A 91 -16.41 -1.53 -16.54
CA PRO A 91 -15.11 -1.15 -17.09
C PRO A 91 -14.81 0.34 -16.90
N VAL A 92 -13.53 0.66 -16.64
CA VAL A 92 -13.10 2.06 -16.45
C VAL A 92 -13.19 2.84 -17.77
N PHE A 93 -13.83 4.00 -17.72
CA PHE A 93 -14.04 4.85 -18.89
C PHE A 93 -13.99 6.33 -18.52
N GLY A 94 -13.44 7.15 -19.43
CA GLY A 94 -13.26 8.58 -19.21
C GLY A 94 -12.02 8.94 -18.39
N ASN A 95 -12.01 10.17 -17.90
CA ASN A 95 -10.95 10.75 -17.07
C ASN A 95 -11.30 10.65 -15.59
N PHE A 96 -10.31 10.40 -14.75
CA PHE A 96 -10.48 10.23 -13.30
C PHE A 96 -9.65 11.24 -12.51
N ARG A 97 -10.13 11.59 -11.32
CA ARG A 97 -9.36 12.35 -10.35
C ARG A 97 -9.11 11.51 -9.10
N ALA A 98 -7.84 11.31 -8.77
CA ALA A 98 -7.42 10.55 -7.61
C ALA A 98 -6.81 11.50 -6.56
N TYR A 99 -7.44 11.60 -5.39
CA TYR A 99 -7.08 12.54 -4.34
C TYR A 99 -6.85 11.84 -3.00
N ALA A 100 -6.46 12.62 -1.97
CA ALA A 100 -6.16 12.11 -0.63
C ALA A 100 -5.08 11.01 -0.68
N GLY A 101 -5.36 9.82 -0.15
CA GLY A 101 -4.39 8.72 -0.04
C GLY A 101 -3.74 8.31 -1.37
N PHE A 102 -4.41 8.48 -2.51
CA PHE A 102 -3.82 8.22 -3.83
C PHE A 102 -2.74 9.24 -4.22
N SER A 103 -2.81 10.46 -3.69
CA SER A 103 -2.05 11.60 -4.19
C SER A 103 -0.72 11.82 -3.46
N TYR A 104 -0.58 11.38 -2.21
CA TYR A 104 0.60 11.72 -1.39
C TYR A 104 1.89 11.09 -1.92
N VAL A 105 1.89 9.77 -2.12
CA VAL A 105 3.05 9.06 -2.69
C VAL A 105 3.36 9.55 -4.10
N LEU A 106 2.33 9.86 -4.89
CA LEU A 106 2.53 10.36 -6.24
C LEU A 106 3.13 11.77 -6.25
N LYS A 107 2.61 12.70 -5.43
CA LYS A 107 3.20 14.04 -5.28
C LYS A 107 4.65 13.99 -4.82
N TYR A 108 5.00 13.01 -3.98
CA TYR A 108 6.37 12.80 -3.53
C TYR A 108 7.29 12.29 -4.67
N LEU A 109 6.85 11.29 -5.43
CA LEU A 109 7.64 10.70 -6.53
C LEU A 109 7.67 11.55 -7.80
N PHE A 110 6.62 12.35 -8.04
CA PHE A 110 6.38 13.13 -9.25
C PHE A 110 6.03 14.58 -8.91
N SER A 111 6.93 15.29 -8.22
CA SER A 111 6.67 16.64 -7.69
C SER A 111 6.26 17.69 -8.72
N SER A 112 6.59 17.48 -10.00
CA SER A 112 6.26 18.39 -11.12
C SER A 112 5.21 17.84 -12.09
N GLN A 113 4.62 16.67 -11.82
CA GLN A 113 3.69 16.01 -12.73
C GLN A 113 2.51 15.39 -11.97
N SER A 114 1.29 15.79 -12.32
CA SER A 114 0.05 15.31 -11.71
C SER A 114 -0.83 14.46 -12.64
N SER A 115 -0.56 14.44 -13.95
CA SER A 115 -1.33 13.71 -14.96
C SER A 115 -0.42 13.18 -16.07
N GLY A 116 -0.94 12.31 -16.94
CA GLY A 116 -0.13 11.69 -18.01
C GLY A 116 0.99 10.81 -17.48
N ILE A 117 0.82 10.25 -16.27
CA ILE A 117 1.75 9.31 -15.68
C ILE A 117 1.29 7.91 -16.08
N SER A 118 2.02 7.27 -16.98
CA SER A 118 1.81 5.86 -17.33
C SER A 118 2.01 4.96 -16.11
N ARG A 119 1.33 3.80 -16.08
CA ARG A 119 1.51 2.78 -15.03
C ARG A 119 2.97 2.33 -14.93
N THR A 120 3.61 2.05 -16.07
CA THR A 120 5.00 1.59 -16.14
C THR A 120 5.94 2.58 -15.45
N LYS A 121 5.77 3.89 -15.72
CA LYS A 121 6.53 4.96 -15.07
C LYS A 121 6.28 5.02 -13.56
N PHE A 122 5.03 4.89 -13.12
CA PHE A 122 4.69 4.89 -11.70
C PHE A 122 5.30 3.68 -10.97
N ASP A 123 5.10 2.47 -11.50
CA ASP A 123 5.62 1.23 -10.93
C ASP A 123 7.15 1.26 -10.84
N LYS A 124 7.81 1.84 -11.85
CA LYS A 124 9.27 2.01 -11.84
C LYS A 124 9.74 2.98 -10.75
N ALA A 125 9.08 4.12 -10.60
CA ALA A 125 9.42 5.08 -9.54
C ALA A 125 9.22 4.50 -8.14
N VAL A 126 8.16 3.70 -7.93
CA VAL A 126 7.93 2.98 -6.67
C VAL A 126 9.03 1.94 -6.42
N GLU A 127 9.45 1.19 -7.44
CA GLU A 127 10.56 0.24 -7.34
C GLU A 127 11.87 0.94 -6.94
N ASP A 128 12.22 2.02 -7.63
CA ASP A 128 13.43 2.80 -7.35
C ASP A 128 13.41 3.43 -5.96
N PHE A 129 12.22 3.80 -5.45
CA PHE A 129 12.06 4.24 -4.08
C PHE A 129 12.24 3.10 -3.07
N CYS A 130 11.53 1.99 -3.26
CA CYS A 130 11.52 0.84 -2.34
C CYS A 130 12.89 0.15 -2.17
N THR A 131 13.77 0.28 -3.16
CA THR A 131 15.13 -0.31 -3.14
C THR A 131 16.16 0.53 -2.38
N GLN A 132 15.81 1.76 -1.98
CA GLN A 132 16.69 2.61 -1.17
C GLN A 132 16.76 2.15 0.30
N THR A 133 17.85 2.55 0.97
CA THR A 133 17.93 2.43 2.44
C THR A 133 17.20 3.58 3.11
N TRP A 134 16.67 3.34 4.30
CA TRP A 134 16.02 4.37 5.09
C TRP A 134 16.94 5.56 5.35
N ASP A 135 18.21 5.33 5.70
CA ASP A 135 19.17 6.41 5.97
C ASP A 135 19.36 7.35 4.76
N THR A 136 19.37 6.79 3.54
CA THR A 136 19.49 7.58 2.30
C THR A 136 18.28 8.49 2.11
N VAL A 137 17.08 7.98 2.39
CA VAL A 137 15.84 8.75 2.25
C VAL A 137 15.68 9.75 3.40
N ALA A 138 15.93 9.33 4.64
CA ALA A 138 15.80 10.15 5.84
C ALA A 138 16.75 11.37 5.83
N SER A 139 17.99 11.20 5.36
CA SER A 139 18.97 12.29 5.27
C SER A 139 18.54 13.45 4.34
N LYS A 140 17.61 13.19 3.42
CA LYS A 140 17.06 14.17 2.47
C LYS A 140 15.64 14.60 2.81
N THR A 141 15.04 14.02 3.85
CA THR A 141 13.64 14.21 4.20
C THR A 141 13.52 15.03 5.49
N PRO A 142 12.79 16.15 5.49
CA PRO A 142 12.52 16.92 6.71
C PRO A 142 11.93 16.03 7.81
N ALA A 143 12.38 16.19 9.05
CA ALA A 143 11.97 15.32 10.17
C ALA A 143 10.44 15.18 10.32
N LYS A 144 9.69 16.27 10.10
CA LYS A 144 8.23 16.30 10.16
C LYS A 144 7.52 15.46 9.08
N GLU A 145 8.21 15.09 8.00
CA GLU A 145 7.68 14.33 6.87
C GLU A 145 8.12 12.86 6.89
N GLN A 146 9.14 12.53 7.68
CA GLN A 146 9.75 11.19 7.70
C GLN A 146 8.74 10.09 8.05
N GLU A 147 7.79 10.34 8.96
CA GLU A 147 6.78 9.34 9.31
C GLU A 147 5.89 8.95 8.12
N SER A 148 5.53 9.91 7.27
CA SER A 148 4.77 9.66 6.05
C SER A 148 5.64 9.02 4.98
N VAL A 149 6.85 9.55 4.77
CA VAL A 149 7.78 9.05 3.74
C VAL A 149 8.20 7.60 4.00
N ALA A 150 8.35 7.21 5.27
CA ALA A 150 8.64 5.82 5.63
C ALA A 150 7.59 4.82 5.12
N LYS A 151 6.34 5.27 4.88
CA LYS A 151 5.22 4.46 4.42
C LYS A 151 5.06 4.46 2.89
N TYR A 152 5.76 5.31 2.15
CA TYR A 152 5.55 5.48 0.71
C TYR A 152 5.92 4.28 -0.16
N CYS A 153 6.79 3.38 0.31
CA CYS A 153 7.00 2.12 -0.39
C CYS A 153 5.73 1.25 -0.33
N PHE A 154 5.12 1.12 0.85
CA PHE A 154 3.81 0.47 1.01
C PHE A 154 2.72 1.18 0.22
N ASP A 155 2.56 2.51 0.37
CA ASP A 155 1.49 3.26 -0.29
C ASP A 155 1.60 3.18 -1.82
N GLY A 156 2.82 3.25 -2.37
CA GLY A 156 3.06 3.13 -3.81
C GLY A 156 2.63 1.78 -4.35
N VAL A 157 3.04 0.69 -3.68
CA VAL A 157 2.64 -0.67 -4.08
C VAL A 157 1.13 -0.88 -3.91
N PHE A 158 0.55 -0.35 -2.83
CA PHE A 158 -0.88 -0.44 -2.56
C PHE A 158 -1.70 0.31 -3.60
N VAL A 159 -1.35 1.55 -3.93
CA VAL A 159 -2.01 2.36 -4.96
C VAL A 159 -1.94 1.70 -6.32
N SER A 160 -0.76 1.20 -6.73
CA SER A 160 -0.61 0.47 -7.99
C SER A 160 -1.51 -0.77 -8.03
N THR A 161 -1.46 -1.60 -6.99
CA THR A 161 -2.26 -2.83 -6.91
C THR A 161 -3.75 -2.53 -6.91
N LEU A 162 -4.19 -1.52 -6.16
CA LEU A 162 -5.59 -1.12 -6.06
C LEU A 162 -6.13 -0.63 -7.41
N LEU A 163 -5.38 0.25 -8.10
CA LEU A 163 -5.78 0.77 -9.41
C LEU A 163 -5.85 -0.36 -10.46
N VAL A 164 -4.91 -1.30 -10.44
CA VAL A 164 -4.97 -2.50 -11.30
C VAL A 164 -6.24 -3.31 -11.01
N ASN A 165 -6.59 -3.53 -9.75
CA ASN A 165 -7.82 -4.24 -9.38
C ASN A 165 -9.10 -3.45 -9.68
N TYR A 166 -9.03 -2.13 -9.80
CA TYR A 166 -10.10 -1.30 -10.36
C TYR A 166 -10.15 -1.30 -11.89
N GLY A 167 -9.23 -2.00 -12.57
CA GLY A 167 -9.23 -2.11 -14.03
C GLY A 167 -8.34 -1.12 -14.76
N PHE A 168 -7.51 -0.35 -14.06
CA PHE A 168 -6.44 0.47 -14.66
C PHE A 168 -5.19 -0.40 -14.87
N THR A 169 -5.25 -1.25 -15.89
CA THR A 169 -4.23 -2.26 -16.19
C THR A 169 -3.19 -1.79 -17.21
N LYS A 170 -3.54 -0.80 -18.05
CA LYS A 170 -2.70 -0.29 -19.15
C LYS A 170 -2.20 1.13 -18.89
N ASP A 171 -1.14 1.50 -19.61
CA ASP A 171 -0.55 2.83 -19.49
C ASP A 171 -1.55 3.94 -19.90
N GLU A 172 -2.34 3.73 -20.95
CA GLU A 172 -3.31 4.72 -21.44
C GLU A 172 -4.51 4.88 -20.49
N GLU A 173 -4.77 3.91 -19.62
CA GLU A 173 -5.77 4.02 -18.56
C GLU A 173 -5.26 4.89 -17.41
N TRP A 174 -3.99 4.73 -17.05
CA TRP A 174 -3.33 5.53 -16.01
C TRP A 174 -3.11 6.98 -16.41
N GLU A 175 -2.77 7.23 -17.67
CA GLU A 175 -2.56 8.59 -18.18
C GLU A 175 -3.82 9.47 -18.10
N ARG A 176 -5.00 8.84 -18.04
CA ARG A 176 -6.32 9.50 -17.83
C ARG A 176 -6.62 9.84 -16.37
N ILE A 177 -5.74 9.48 -15.43
CA ILE A 177 -5.87 9.82 -14.02
C ILE A 177 -5.10 11.11 -13.73
N THR A 178 -5.79 12.09 -13.15
CA THR A 178 -5.16 13.27 -12.56
C THR A 178 -5.09 13.11 -11.04
N PHE A 179 -3.87 13.15 -10.50
CA PHE A 179 -3.59 13.00 -9.09
C PHE A 179 -3.37 14.36 -8.43
N GLY A 180 -4.04 14.61 -7.32
CA GLY A 180 -3.89 15.90 -6.65
C GLY A 180 -4.91 16.14 -5.57
N ASP A 181 -5.05 17.41 -5.17
CA ASP A 181 -6.12 17.82 -4.26
C ASP A 181 -7.48 17.75 -4.97
N LYS A 182 -8.57 17.76 -4.20
CA LYS A 182 -9.94 17.70 -4.74
C LYS A 182 -10.20 18.80 -5.77
#